data_AF-A0A943BJI1-F1
#
_entry.id   AF-A0A943BJI1-F1
#
_cell.length_a   1.000
_cell.length_b   1.000
_cell.length_c   1.000
_cell.angle_alpha   90.00
_cell.angle_beta   90.00
_cell.angle_gamma   90.00
#
_symmetry.space_group_name_H-M   'P 1'
#
loop_
_entity.id
_entity.type
_entity.pdbx_description
1 polymer ?
#
loop_
_entity_poly.entity_id
_entity_poly.type
_entity_poly.pdbx_seq_one_letter_code
_entity_poly.pdbx_strand_id
1 'polypeptide(L)'
;MDKRWNSYSLEEVARLVSGRTPEREQKEYYASQGTPWVKIENLNQGFITHTAEYLSEKGREKVNLVPENSVLFSIVGTVGKVGIAARELATNQQIVSLIFDETKVLPLFGYYCLRYHAREICKLSNQTTMALISRKTLGQYRIMVPDRLEEQQEIVQKLQKFEEYAKKKEKIREKISRYDSVLFQKMFCDEILYHEKLTVREFLREPVFGGSKRREELGAEQPGIDSGEFEKPYLTEREGKKTGVQDSFGEKAPEADQVQEGDILLRNGKMILVRDQKTPRYIDRSILCIRTRENQLLPEVLYAYLSLPGIREKLYTHRKAGDTRKRPIRAGELGKMKLPYFTWEKQKEYETFHKKIRQIQHSLDQEILCAWKTFSGISRMLMNGYEEAEPLEEKIEASDEKKTQVNITEDAGKNGQEQIETAHLILAVLAGWCPRNERAGEYYQRRQEIFRRAQPYFQPAALSFVTRKGQQDYLLERDFLAYHSEKLSQEWDSPLELLRKILKQAEMEEITDAHLAFHGETGICTESDWEMEVVLTMAKDAWKLLAEFSGYHRCAFLL
;
A
#
# COMPACT_ATOMS: atom_id res chain seq x y z
N MET A 1 -32.71 -0.46 15.21
CA MET A 1 -33.42 0.54 14.38
C MET A 1 -33.13 0.18 12.94
N ASP A 2 -34.17 -0.16 12.19
CA ASP A 2 -34.05 -0.65 10.82
C ASP A 2 -33.51 0.45 9.91
N LYS A 3 -32.32 0.23 9.35
CA LYS A 3 -31.72 1.10 8.34
C LYS A 3 -32.48 0.91 7.04
N ARG A 4 -33.36 1.85 6.70
CA ARG A 4 -34.05 1.84 5.41
C ARG A 4 -33.16 2.48 4.35
N TRP A 5 -32.89 1.68 3.32
CA TRP A 5 -32.16 2.06 2.13
C TRP A 5 -33.14 2.14 0.97
N ASN A 6 -33.07 3.22 0.21
CA ASN A 6 -33.87 3.40 -0.99
C ASN A 6 -32.99 3.37 -2.23
N SER A 7 -33.51 2.73 -3.27
CA SER A 7 -32.88 2.69 -4.58
C SER A 7 -33.35 3.90 -5.39
N TYR A 8 -32.42 4.71 -5.88
CA TYR A 8 -32.72 5.83 -6.77
C TYR A 8 -31.87 5.76 -8.04
N SER A 9 -32.43 6.12 -9.20
CA SER A 9 -31.62 6.47 -10.36
C SER A 9 -30.93 7.81 -10.12
N LEU A 10 -29.74 8.02 -10.71
CA LEU A 10 -29.01 9.28 -10.55
C LEU A 10 -29.83 10.50 -11.03
N GLU A 11 -30.71 10.34 -12.02
CA GLU A 11 -31.59 11.41 -12.49
C GLU A 11 -32.77 11.72 -11.55
N GLU A 12 -33.12 10.83 -10.61
CA GLU A 12 -34.15 11.07 -9.57
C GLU A 12 -33.63 11.93 -8.40
N VAL A 13 -32.32 11.91 -8.17
CA VAL A 13 -31.63 12.56 -7.04
C VAL A 13 -30.64 13.63 -7.46
N ALA A 14 -30.35 13.79 -8.75
CA ALA A 14 -29.44 14.82 -9.25
C ALA A 14 -29.86 15.38 -10.60
N ARG A 15 -29.58 16.66 -10.80
CA ARG A 15 -29.62 17.29 -12.13
C ARG A 15 -28.30 17.03 -12.86
N LEU A 16 -28.37 16.31 -13.99
CA LEU A 16 -27.21 16.01 -14.83
C LEU A 16 -26.98 17.10 -15.89
N VAL A 17 -25.83 17.77 -15.81
CA VAL A 17 -25.41 18.85 -16.71
C VAL A 17 -24.21 18.40 -17.54
N SER A 18 -24.34 18.36 -18.86
CA SER A 18 -23.20 18.10 -19.76
C SER A 18 -22.32 19.33 -19.88
N GLY A 19 -21.00 19.13 -19.86
CA GLY A 19 -20.03 20.18 -20.13
C GLY A 19 -20.04 20.67 -21.58
N ARG A 20 -19.37 21.81 -21.81
CA ARG A 20 -19.23 22.44 -23.12
C ARG A 20 -17.79 22.90 -23.33
N THR A 21 -17.40 22.96 -24.60
CA THR A 21 -16.09 23.45 -25.02
C THR A 21 -16.33 24.72 -25.84
N PRO A 22 -15.90 25.89 -25.38
CA PRO A 22 -15.88 27.10 -26.19
C PRO A 22 -15.04 26.90 -27.46
N GLU A 23 -15.27 27.72 -28.49
CA GLU A 23 -14.48 27.66 -29.72
C GLU A 23 -13.01 27.94 -29.42
N ARG A 24 -12.14 26.96 -29.69
CA ARG A 24 -10.70 27.06 -29.40
C ARG A 24 -9.98 28.12 -30.21
N GLU A 25 -10.51 28.45 -31.37
CA GLU A 25 -9.96 29.49 -32.26
C GLU A 25 -10.15 30.89 -31.67
N GLN A 26 -11.20 31.08 -30.86
CA GLN A 26 -11.50 32.34 -30.19
C GLN A 26 -10.73 32.43 -28.87
N LYS A 27 -9.43 32.78 -28.99
CA LYS A 27 -8.51 32.91 -27.84
C LYS A 27 -9.04 33.80 -26.71
N GLU A 28 -9.90 34.77 -27.03
CA GLU A 28 -10.52 35.66 -26.04
C GLU A 28 -11.46 34.96 -25.05
N TYR A 29 -11.89 33.72 -25.32
CA TYR A 29 -12.65 32.89 -24.37
C TYR A 29 -11.81 32.27 -23.26
N TYR A 30 -10.50 32.26 -23.44
CA TYR A 30 -9.57 31.65 -22.51
C TYR A 30 -8.73 32.73 -21.83
N ALA A 31 -8.43 32.50 -20.56
CA ALA A 31 -7.65 33.43 -19.75
C ALA A 31 -6.70 32.66 -18.83
N SER A 32 -5.72 33.36 -18.28
CA SER A 32 -4.82 32.81 -17.26
C SER A 32 -5.49 32.67 -15.90
N GLN A 33 -6.57 33.42 -15.66
CA GLN A 33 -7.41 33.39 -14.45
C GLN A 33 -8.86 33.66 -14.85
N GLY A 34 -9.81 33.22 -14.03
CA GLY A 34 -11.25 33.40 -14.29
C GLY A 34 -12.05 32.22 -13.79
N THR A 35 -13.05 31.79 -14.57
CA THR A 35 -13.84 30.60 -14.25
C THR A 35 -13.03 29.34 -14.55
N PRO A 36 -12.83 28.42 -13.58
CA PRO A 36 -12.11 27.19 -13.83
C PRO A 36 -12.78 26.34 -14.91
N TRP A 37 -12.00 25.84 -15.87
CA TRP A 37 -12.49 24.95 -16.93
C TRP A 37 -11.89 23.56 -16.78
N VAL A 38 -12.73 22.64 -16.29
CA VAL A 38 -12.32 21.29 -15.91
C VAL A 38 -12.32 20.35 -17.10
N LYS A 39 -11.22 19.63 -17.26
CA LYS A 39 -11.05 18.50 -18.19
C LYS A 39 -10.79 17.21 -17.42
N ILE A 40 -10.80 16.08 -18.13
CA ILE A 40 -10.53 14.74 -17.54
C ILE A 40 -9.21 14.71 -16.77
N GLU A 41 -8.20 15.43 -17.25
CA GLU A 41 -6.88 15.52 -16.61
C GLU A 41 -6.93 16.17 -15.21
N ASN A 42 -7.91 17.05 -14.96
CA ASN A 42 -8.11 17.68 -13.67
C ASN A 42 -8.83 16.75 -12.67
N LEU A 43 -9.53 15.71 -13.13
CA LEU A 43 -10.23 14.79 -12.25
C LEU A 43 -9.23 13.82 -11.57
N ASN A 44 -8.79 14.19 -10.38
CA ASN A 44 -7.78 13.48 -9.59
C ASN A 44 -8.33 12.93 -8.25
N GLN A 45 -9.64 12.66 -8.16
CA GLN A 45 -10.32 12.14 -6.96
C GLN A 45 -10.26 13.11 -5.77
N GLY A 46 -11.26 13.98 -5.69
CA GLY A 46 -11.46 14.91 -4.59
C GLY A 46 -11.92 16.28 -5.09
N PHE A 47 -11.68 17.30 -4.26
CA PHE A 47 -12.07 18.67 -4.55
C PHE A 47 -11.21 19.32 -5.64
N ILE A 48 -11.87 19.80 -6.69
CA ILE A 48 -11.28 20.57 -7.78
C ILE A 48 -11.23 22.03 -7.35
N THR A 49 -10.05 22.49 -6.95
CA THR A 49 -9.81 23.88 -6.52
C THR A 49 -9.21 24.74 -7.63
N HIS A 50 -8.45 24.14 -8.55
CA HIS A 50 -7.73 24.82 -9.63
C HIS A 50 -7.73 23.97 -10.90
N THR A 51 -7.56 24.62 -12.07
CA THR A 51 -7.49 23.97 -13.39
C THR A 51 -6.30 24.50 -14.17
N ALA A 52 -5.85 23.75 -15.19
CA ALA A 52 -4.76 24.19 -16.06
C ALA A 52 -5.17 25.35 -16.99
N GLU A 53 -6.45 25.41 -17.37
CA GLU A 53 -7.03 26.46 -18.21
C GLU A 53 -8.24 27.08 -17.49
N TYR A 54 -8.43 28.38 -17.71
CA TYR A 54 -9.56 29.16 -17.20
C TYR A 54 -10.30 29.82 -18.37
N LEU A 55 -11.59 30.10 -18.17
CA LEU A 55 -12.39 30.89 -19.09
C LEU A 55 -12.42 32.35 -18.65
N SER A 56 -12.36 33.24 -19.65
CA SER A 56 -12.72 34.64 -19.47
C SER A 56 -14.23 34.80 -19.27
N GLU A 57 -14.71 36.00 -18.96
CA GLU A 57 -16.15 36.29 -18.85
C GLU A 57 -16.89 35.97 -20.16
N LYS A 58 -16.30 36.30 -21.32
CA LYS A 58 -16.86 35.93 -22.63
C LYS A 58 -16.95 34.42 -22.82
N GLY A 59 -15.94 33.67 -22.38
CA GLY A 59 -15.93 32.21 -22.48
C GLY A 59 -16.93 31.56 -21.52
N ARG A 60 -17.08 32.13 -20.32
CA ARG A 60 -18.04 31.74 -19.27
C ARG A 60 -19.47 31.74 -19.81
N GLU A 61 -19.85 32.74 -20.61
CA GLU A 61 -21.18 32.83 -21.24
C GLU A 61 -21.46 31.72 -22.28
N LYS A 62 -20.43 31.02 -22.79
CA LYS A 62 -20.58 29.97 -23.80
C LYS A 62 -20.75 28.57 -23.22
N VAL A 63 -20.62 28.42 -21.90
CA VAL A 63 -20.61 27.12 -21.23
C VAL A 63 -21.70 27.02 -20.17
N ASN A 64 -21.97 25.78 -19.74
CA ASN A 64 -22.83 25.55 -18.60
C ASN A 64 -21.98 25.65 -17.33
N LEU A 65 -22.35 26.57 -16.45
CA LEU A 65 -21.77 26.64 -15.11
C LEU A 65 -22.45 25.65 -14.18
N VAL A 66 -21.65 25.11 -13.27
CA VAL A 66 -22.12 24.22 -12.21
C VAL A 66 -21.66 24.77 -10.88
N PRO A 67 -22.53 24.75 -9.85
CA PRO A 67 -22.22 25.32 -8.55
C PRO A 67 -21.14 24.52 -7.81
N GLU A 68 -20.66 25.09 -6.71
CA GLU A 68 -19.90 24.35 -5.69
C GLU A 68 -20.65 23.06 -5.28
N ASN A 69 -19.90 22.05 -4.83
CA ASN A 69 -20.36 20.72 -4.47
C ASN A 69 -20.94 19.87 -5.62
N SER A 70 -20.97 20.38 -6.85
CA SER A 70 -21.31 19.54 -8.02
C SER A 70 -20.31 18.39 -8.17
N VAL A 71 -20.82 17.16 -8.29
CA VAL A 71 -19.97 15.98 -8.49
C VAL A 71 -19.74 15.77 -9.99
N LEU A 72 -18.48 15.64 -10.40
CA LEU A 72 -18.06 15.59 -11.78
C LEU A 72 -17.69 14.15 -12.16
N PHE A 73 -18.22 13.63 -13.26
CA PHE A 73 -17.96 12.28 -13.73
C PHE A 73 -17.54 12.27 -15.21
N SER A 74 -16.39 11.68 -15.53
CA SER A 74 -15.92 11.55 -16.91
C SER A 74 -16.66 10.44 -17.66
N ILE A 75 -17.20 10.76 -18.83
CA ILE A 75 -18.02 9.86 -19.64
C ILE A 75 -17.39 9.47 -20.99
N VAL A 76 -16.27 10.09 -21.39
CA VAL A 76 -15.58 9.82 -22.66
C VAL A 76 -14.09 9.58 -22.43
N GLY A 77 -13.48 8.64 -23.16
CA GLY A 77 -12.04 8.39 -23.10
C GLY A 77 -11.66 7.60 -21.85
N THR A 78 -11.10 8.26 -20.83
CA THR A 78 -10.90 7.65 -19.51
C THR A 78 -12.17 7.77 -18.68
N VAL A 79 -13.14 6.90 -18.95
CA VAL A 79 -14.43 6.86 -18.23
C VAL A 79 -14.22 6.50 -16.75
N GLY A 80 -15.04 7.05 -15.85
CA GLY A 80 -15.05 6.67 -14.43
C GLY A 80 -14.17 7.50 -13.48
N LYS A 81 -13.50 8.55 -13.97
CA LYS A 81 -12.89 9.54 -13.07
C LYS A 81 -13.96 10.41 -12.42
N VAL A 82 -13.78 10.66 -11.12
CA VAL A 82 -14.72 11.43 -10.29
C VAL A 82 -14.00 12.58 -9.61
N GLY A 83 -14.67 13.73 -9.48
CA GLY A 83 -14.22 14.88 -8.68
C GLY A 83 -15.41 15.63 -8.09
N ILE A 84 -15.18 16.60 -7.23
CA ILE A 84 -16.21 17.48 -6.66
C ILE A 84 -15.78 18.94 -6.81
N ALA A 85 -16.69 19.81 -7.23
CA ALA A 85 -16.40 21.22 -7.44
C ALA A 85 -16.21 21.93 -6.09
N ALA A 86 -15.04 22.53 -5.85
CA ALA A 86 -14.79 23.33 -4.64
C ALA A 86 -15.29 24.78 -4.73
N ARG A 87 -15.79 25.16 -5.91
CA ARG A 87 -16.36 26.46 -6.26
C ARG A 87 -17.13 26.31 -7.56
N GLU A 88 -17.88 27.34 -7.94
CA GLU A 88 -18.49 27.41 -9.27
C GLU A 88 -17.43 27.26 -10.37
N LEU A 89 -17.70 26.38 -11.33
CA LEU A 89 -16.80 26.05 -12.44
C LEU A 89 -17.57 25.60 -13.69
N ALA A 90 -16.84 25.41 -14.79
CA ALA A 90 -17.35 24.80 -16.02
C ALA A 90 -16.59 23.52 -16.35
N THR A 91 -17.21 22.60 -17.08
CA THR A 91 -16.58 21.35 -17.51
C THR A 91 -16.56 21.23 -19.04
N ASN A 92 -15.61 20.47 -19.57
CA ASN A 92 -15.58 20.13 -20.99
C ASN A 92 -16.63 19.05 -21.34
N GLN A 93 -16.86 18.84 -22.64
CA GLN A 93 -17.89 17.91 -23.15
C GLN A 93 -17.70 16.44 -22.74
N GLN A 94 -16.53 16.09 -22.21
CA GLN A 94 -16.23 14.73 -21.78
C GLN A 94 -16.67 14.43 -20.35
N ILE A 95 -17.24 15.42 -19.65
CA ILE A 95 -17.64 15.34 -18.25
C ILE A 95 -19.12 15.69 -18.12
N VAL A 96 -19.82 14.90 -17.31
CA VAL A 96 -21.16 15.21 -16.81
C VAL A 96 -21.05 15.61 -15.35
N SER A 97 -21.70 16.70 -14.99
CA SER A 97 -21.79 17.19 -13.62
C SER A 97 -23.14 16.80 -13.04
N LEU A 98 -23.13 16.22 -11.84
CA LEU A 98 -24.29 15.84 -11.06
C LEU A 98 -24.47 16.83 -9.92
N ILE A 99 -25.55 17.60 -9.98
CA ILE A 99 -25.94 18.53 -8.93
C ILE A 99 -27.02 17.81 -8.10
N PHE A 100 -26.61 17.25 -6.98
CA PHE A 100 -27.50 16.45 -6.12
C PHE A 100 -28.54 17.34 -5.42
N ASP A 101 -29.75 16.80 -5.27
CA ASP A 101 -30.76 17.33 -4.36
C ASP A 101 -30.32 17.01 -2.92
N GLU A 102 -29.77 18.00 -2.24
CA GLU A 102 -29.19 17.84 -0.89
C GLU A 102 -30.23 17.45 0.17
N THR A 103 -31.53 17.55 -0.13
CA THR A 103 -32.59 17.01 0.74
C THR A 103 -32.67 15.49 0.71
N LYS A 104 -32.10 14.86 -0.32
CA LYS A 104 -32.07 13.40 -0.52
C LYS A 104 -30.67 12.82 -0.44
N VAL A 105 -29.69 13.49 -1.06
CA VAL A 105 -28.33 12.97 -1.19
C VAL A 105 -27.32 14.07 -0.92
N LEU A 106 -26.50 13.88 0.11
CA LEU A 106 -25.38 14.78 0.37
C LEU A 106 -24.36 14.69 -0.79
N PRO A 107 -23.84 15.81 -1.31
CA PRO A 107 -22.94 15.77 -2.46
C PRO A 107 -21.68 14.92 -2.26
N LEU A 108 -21.11 14.94 -1.04
CA LEU A 108 -19.97 14.08 -0.69
C LEU A 108 -20.34 12.59 -0.65
N PHE A 109 -21.55 12.25 -0.23
CA PHE A 109 -22.04 10.87 -0.30
C PHE A 109 -22.17 10.45 -1.76
N GLY A 110 -22.81 11.28 -2.60
CA GLY A 110 -22.91 11.05 -4.05
C GLY A 110 -21.55 10.92 -4.76
N TYR A 111 -20.54 11.69 -4.33
CA TYR A 111 -19.15 11.55 -4.78
C TYR A 111 -18.58 10.16 -4.46
N TYR A 112 -18.73 9.68 -3.22
CA TYR A 112 -18.27 8.34 -2.85
C TYR A 112 -19.07 7.23 -3.54
N CYS A 113 -20.38 7.37 -3.73
CA CYS A 113 -21.19 6.46 -4.54
C CYS A 113 -20.60 6.30 -5.94
N LEU A 114 -20.40 7.42 -6.64
CA LEU A 114 -19.92 7.41 -8.02
C LEU A 114 -18.50 6.87 -8.12
N ARG A 115 -17.64 7.15 -7.13
CA ARG A 115 -16.29 6.58 -7.07
C ARG A 115 -16.31 5.07 -6.90
N TYR A 116 -17.19 4.55 -6.03
CA TYR A 116 -17.37 3.13 -5.82
C TYR A 116 -17.93 2.42 -7.07
N HIS A 117 -18.98 2.98 -7.66
CA HIS A 117 -19.65 2.41 -8.83
C HIS A 117 -18.92 2.68 -10.15
N ALA A 118 -17.84 3.47 -10.16
CA ALA A 118 -17.13 3.87 -11.38
C ALA A 118 -16.79 2.70 -12.30
N ARG A 119 -16.28 1.59 -11.76
CA ARG A 119 -15.92 0.40 -12.55
C ARG A 119 -17.13 -0.27 -13.20
N GLU A 120 -18.24 -0.38 -12.48
CA GLU A 120 -19.48 -0.97 -13.02
C GLU A 120 -20.12 -0.04 -14.05
N ILE A 121 -20.15 1.26 -13.79
CA ILE A 121 -20.59 2.26 -14.75
C ILE A 121 -19.76 2.16 -16.03
N CYS A 122 -18.42 2.05 -15.94
CA CYS A 122 -17.55 1.88 -17.10
C CYS A 122 -17.89 0.66 -17.98
N LYS A 123 -18.37 -0.45 -17.40
CA LYS A 123 -18.78 -1.63 -18.17
C LYS A 123 -20.01 -1.39 -19.04
N LEU A 124 -20.81 -0.37 -18.72
CA LEU A 124 -21.96 0.05 -19.52
C LEU A 124 -21.57 0.83 -20.79
N SER A 125 -20.27 1.01 -21.04
CA SER A 125 -19.79 1.66 -22.27
C SER A 125 -19.90 0.73 -23.48
N ASN A 126 -20.39 1.26 -24.60
CA ASN A 126 -20.45 0.54 -25.87
C ASN A 126 -19.04 0.45 -26.46
N GLN A 127 -18.37 -0.71 -26.41
CA GLN A 127 -16.97 -0.83 -26.86
C GLN A 127 -16.85 -1.28 -28.32
N THR A 128 -16.23 -0.43 -29.15
CA THR A 128 -15.57 -0.82 -30.42
C THR A 128 -14.23 -0.11 -30.66
N THR A 129 -13.97 1.09 -30.10
CA THR A 129 -12.64 1.74 -30.20
C THR A 129 -12.33 2.76 -29.09
N MET A 130 -13.32 3.51 -28.58
CA MET A 130 -13.15 4.47 -27.48
C MET A 130 -14.33 4.36 -26.50
N ALA A 131 -14.05 4.24 -25.20
CA ALA A 131 -15.09 4.09 -24.20
C ALA A 131 -15.94 5.38 -24.08
N LEU A 132 -17.26 5.21 -24.17
CA LEU A 132 -18.25 6.29 -24.10
C LEU A 132 -19.48 5.81 -23.32
N ILE A 133 -19.94 6.65 -22.39
CA ILE A 133 -21.22 6.49 -21.71
C ILE A 133 -22.10 7.69 -22.04
N SER A 134 -23.36 7.44 -22.43
CA SER A 134 -24.29 8.53 -22.67
C SER A 134 -24.77 9.14 -21.35
N ARG A 135 -25.07 10.45 -21.33
CA ARG A 135 -25.69 11.13 -20.16
C ARG A 135 -26.95 10.39 -19.70
N LYS A 136 -27.75 9.86 -20.63
CA LYS A 136 -28.97 9.10 -20.34
C LYS A 136 -28.64 7.80 -19.61
N THR A 137 -27.70 7.02 -20.11
CA THR A 137 -27.24 5.78 -19.47
C THR A 137 -26.71 6.04 -18.07
N LEU A 138 -25.93 7.11 -17.89
CA LEU A 138 -25.45 7.52 -16.58
C LEU A 138 -26.62 7.91 -15.66
N GLY A 139 -27.56 8.74 -16.12
CA GLY A 139 -28.73 9.16 -15.34
C GLY A 139 -29.61 8.01 -14.86
N GLN A 140 -29.76 6.97 -15.69
CA GLN A 140 -30.53 5.77 -15.37
C GLN A 140 -29.82 4.82 -14.39
N TYR A 141 -28.52 5.00 -14.16
CA TYR A 141 -27.78 4.17 -13.21
C TYR A 141 -28.36 4.32 -11.80
N ARG A 142 -28.59 3.20 -11.12
CA ARG A 142 -29.21 3.19 -9.79
C ARG A 142 -28.17 3.07 -8.68
N ILE A 143 -28.36 3.85 -7.62
CA ILE A 143 -27.57 3.82 -6.40
C ILE A 143 -28.48 3.57 -5.19
N MET A 144 -27.92 2.96 -4.15
CA MET A 144 -28.59 2.81 -2.87
C MET A 144 -28.24 4.01 -1.99
N VAL A 145 -29.25 4.57 -1.34
CA VAL A 145 -29.14 5.78 -0.53
C VAL A 145 -29.86 5.54 0.80
N PRO A 146 -29.22 5.79 1.97
CA PRO A 146 -29.90 5.82 3.25
C PRO A 146 -30.91 6.97 3.30
N ASP A 147 -32.08 6.72 3.87
CA ASP A 147 -33.13 7.73 3.99
C ASP A 147 -32.75 8.93 4.86
N ARG A 148 -31.80 8.72 5.77
CA ARG A 148 -31.35 9.72 6.74
C ARG A 148 -30.04 10.35 6.31
N LEU A 149 -30.05 11.68 6.20
CA LEU A 149 -28.84 12.45 5.88
C LEU A 149 -27.76 12.29 6.94
N GLU A 150 -28.11 12.06 8.22
CA GLU A 150 -27.13 11.80 9.27
C GLU A 150 -26.35 10.49 9.02
N GLU A 151 -27.02 9.45 8.52
CA GLU A 151 -26.36 8.18 8.20
C GLU A 151 -25.42 8.34 7.00
N GLN A 152 -25.84 9.11 5.98
CA GLN A 152 -24.97 9.47 4.86
C GLN A 152 -23.72 10.21 5.36
N GLN A 153 -23.90 11.18 6.28
CA GLN A 153 -22.80 11.93 6.86
C GLN A 153 -21.84 11.05 7.68
N GLU A 154 -22.36 10.11 8.47
CA GLU A 154 -21.54 9.13 9.20
C GLU A 154 -20.71 8.25 8.26
N ILE A 155 -21.31 7.77 7.17
CA ILE A 155 -20.63 7.00 6.12
C ILE A 155 -19.50 7.83 5.50
N VAL A 156 -19.81 9.06 5.09
CA VAL A 156 -18.84 10.00 4.52
C VAL A 156 -17.68 10.23 5.48
N GLN A 157 -17.93 10.49 6.76
CA GLN A 157 -16.88 10.71 7.76
C GLN A 157 -15.97 9.50 7.93
N LYS A 158 -16.52 8.28 7.94
CA LYS A 158 -15.72 7.04 8.00
C LYS A 158 -14.84 6.90 6.76
N LEU A 159 -15.40 7.06 5.57
CA LEU A 159 -14.68 6.97 4.30
C LEU A 159 -13.58 8.03 4.18
N GLN A 160 -13.85 9.26 4.61
CA GLN A 160 -12.87 10.35 4.65
C GLN A 160 -11.69 10.01 5.56
N LYS A 161 -11.91 9.45 6.75
CA LYS A 161 -10.82 9.05 7.67
C LYS A 161 -9.85 8.05 7.02
N PHE A 162 -10.36 7.05 6.30
CA PHE A 162 -9.51 6.09 5.58
C PHE A 162 -8.76 6.73 4.43
N GLU A 163 -9.43 7.59 3.66
CA GLU A 163 -8.78 8.33 2.56
C GLU A 163 -7.70 9.28 3.08
N GLU A 164 -7.93 9.98 4.18
CA GLU A 164 -6.92 10.82 4.84
C GLU A 164 -5.73 10.00 5.34
N TYR A 165 -5.98 8.82 5.90
CA TYR A 165 -4.93 7.92 6.35
C TYR A 165 -4.05 7.47 5.18
N ALA A 166 -4.66 7.00 4.08
CA ALA A 166 -3.94 6.61 2.87
C ALA A 166 -3.13 7.79 2.30
N LYS A 167 -3.73 8.97 2.16
CA LYS A 167 -3.05 10.19 1.67
C LYS A 167 -1.88 10.62 2.58
N LYS A 168 -2.01 10.47 3.91
CA LYS A 168 -0.90 10.77 4.85
C LYS A 168 0.27 9.81 4.62
N LYS A 169 0.01 8.51 4.45
CA LYS A 169 1.05 7.51 4.19
C LYS A 169 1.71 7.71 2.82
N GLU A 170 0.93 8.05 1.78
CA GLU A 170 1.47 8.43 0.46
C GLU A 170 2.43 9.63 0.55
N LYS A 171 2.07 10.67 1.32
CA LYS A 171 2.98 11.81 1.56
C LYS A 171 4.26 11.42 2.29
N ILE A 172 4.20 10.49 3.24
CA ILE A 172 5.39 9.97 3.93
C ILE A 172 6.26 9.21 2.93
N ARG A 173 5.66 8.35 2.10
CA ARG A 173 6.36 7.61 1.04
C ARG A 173 7.10 8.54 0.08
N GLU A 174 6.46 9.63 -0.37
CA GLU A 174 7.11 10.65 -1.20
C GLU A 174 8.31 11.31 -0.52
N LYS A 175 8.18 11.68 0.77
CA LYS A 175 9.28 12.25 1.56
C LYS A 175 10.45 11.28 1.70
N ILE A 176 10.18 10.01 1.95
CA ILE A 176 11.21 8.97 2.07
C ILE A 176 11.91 8.74 0.73
N SER A 177 11.18 8.74 -0.38
CA SER A 177 11.78 8.68 -1.72
C SER A 177 12.72 9.86 -2.00
N ARG A 178 12.35 11.08 -1.58
CA ARG A 178 13.24 12.24 -1.65
C ARG A 178 14.46 12.12 -0.73
N TYR A 179 14.28 11.57 0.47
CA TYR A 179 15.37 11.37 1.43
C TYR A 179 16.46 10.46 0.85
N ASP A 180 16.10 9.39 0.14
CA ASP A 180 17.05 8.49 -0.52
C ASP A 180 17.96 9.24 -1.52
N SER A 181 17.37 10.13 -2.33
CA SER A 181 18.11 10.96 -3.27
C SER A 181 19.05 11.96 -2.56
N VAL A 182 18.61 12.53 -1.45
CA VAL A 182 19.42 13.47 -0.64
C VAL A 182 20.55 12.74 0.08
N LEU A 183 20.29 11.54 0.60
CA LEU A 183 21.27 10.69 1.27
C LEU A 183 22.42 10.37 0.31
N PHE A 184 22.11 9.92 -0.91
CA PHE A 184 23.13 9.64 -1.93
C PHE A 184 24.01 10.88 -2.19
N GLN A 185 23.40 12.04 -2.43
CA GLN A 185 24.13 13.27 -2.69
C GLN A 185 25.00 13.70 -1.50
N LYS A 186 24.51 13.52 -0.27
CA LYS A 186 25.25 13.87 0.95
C LYS A 186 26.45 12.94 1.17
N MET A 187 26.27 11.63 0.96
CA MET A 187 27.32 10.63 1.19
C MET A 187 28.45 10.71 0.16
N PHE A 188 28.11 11.04 -1.09
CA PHE A 188 29.03 11.02 -2.23
C PHE A 188 29.33 12.41 -2.82
N CYS A 189 29.07 13.48 -2.05
CA CYS A 189 29.21 14.86 -2.53
C CYS A 189 30.63 15.14 -3.04
N ASP A 190 31.64 14.80 -2.24
CA ASP A 190 33.04 15.09 -2.54
C ASP A 190 33.53 14.27 -3.74
N GLU A 191 33.13 13.00 -3.83
CA GLU A 191 33.41 12.14 -4.98
C GLU A 191 32.82 12.73 -6.27
N ILE A 192 31.58 13.20 -6.21
CA ILE A 192 30.88 13.76 -7.38
C ILE A 192 31.54 15.06 -7.85
N LEU A 193 32.00 15.90 -6.92
CA LEU A 193 32.54 17.24 -7.21
C LEU A 193 34.03 17.22 -7.56
N TYR A 194 34.84 16.48 -6.82
CA TYR A 194 36.30 16.66 -6.81
C TYR A 194 37.08 15.43 -7.29
N HIS A 195 36.52 14.23 -7.24
CA HIS A 195 37.27 13.03 -7.64
C HIS A 195 37.37 12.88 -9.15
N GLU A 196 38.44 12.22 -9.59
CA GLU A 196 38.63 11.83 -10.98
C GLU A 196 37.49 10.90 -11.45
N LYS A 197 37.05 11.10 -12.69
CA LYS A 197 35.92 10.38 -13.27
C LYS A 197 36.37 9.43 -14.35
N LEU A 198 36.16 8.15 -14.08
CA LEU A 198 36.36 7.04 -15.00
C LEU A 198 35.11 6.85 -15.88
N THR A 199 35.21 5.99 -16.89
CA THR A 199 34.03 5.65 -17.70
C THR A 199 33.19 4.58 -17.01
N VAL A 200 31.86 4.65 -17.13
CA VAL A 200 30.94 3.62 -16.58
C VAL A 200 31.39 2.22 -17.01
N ARG A 201 31.83 2.06 -18.27
CA ARG A 201 32.33 0.79 -18.82
C ARG A 201 33.40 0.11 -17.96
N GLU A 202 34.24 0.87 -17.26
CA GLU A 202 35.31 0.31 -16.42
C GLU A 202 34.77 -0.45 -15.21
N PHE A 203 33.55 -0.14 -14.78
CA PHE A 203 32.88 -0.76 -13.64
C PHE A 203 31.85 -1.84 -14.05
N LEU A 204 31.72 -2.14 -15.34
CA LEU A 204 30.73 -3.11 -15.83
C LEU A 204 31.33 -4.50 -16.03
N ARG A 205 30.58 -5.53 -15.64
CA ARG A 205 30.97 -6.93 -15.84
C ARG A 205 31.11 -7.23 -17.32
N GLU A 206 30.18 -6.68 -18.10
CA GLU A 206 30.10 -6.77 -19.55
C GLU A 206 29.73 -5.40 -20.14
N PRO A 207 30.06 -5.13 -21.42
CA PRO A 207 29.57 -3.92 -22.07
C PRO A 207 28.04 -3.85 -21.98
N VAL A 208 27.48 -2.64 -21.82
CA VAL A 208 26.03 -2.44 -21.90
C VAL A 208 25.51 -3.12 -23.16
N PHE A 209 24.48 -3.95 -23.02
CA PHE A 209 23.91 -4.73 -24.11
C PHE A 209 22.39 -4.56 -24.13
N GLY A 210 21.73 -5.02 -25.18
CA GLY A 210 20.28 -5.07 -25.26
C GLY A 210 19.83 -6.42 -25.77
N GLY A 211 18.53 -6.71 -25.63
CA GLY A 211 17.99 -8.01 -26.01
C GLY A 211 18.20 -8.33 -27.49
N SER A 212 18.29 -9.61 -27.80
CA SER A 212 18.52 -10.11 -29.16
C SER A 212 17.23 -10.27 -29.97
N LYS A 213 16.05 -10.28 -29.32
CA LYS A 213 14.72 -10.51 -29.95
C LYS A 213 13.78 -9.31 -29.77
N ARG A 214 12.81 -9.15 -30.67
CA ARG A 214 11.73 -8.16 -30.48
C ARG A 214 10.75 -8.63 -29.41
N ARG A 215 9.95 -7.72 -28.86
CA ARG A 215 8.98 -8.04 -27.79
C ARG A 215 7.98 -9.10 -28.23
N GLU A 216 7.53 -9.03 -29.48
CA GLU A 216 6.55 -9.94 -30.09
C GLU A 216 7.14 -11.33 -30.41
N GLU A 217 8.46 -11.42 -30.49
CA GLU A 217 9.18 -12.67 -30.73
C GLU A 217 9.44 -13.46 -29.43
N LEU A 218 9.20 -12.85 -28.26
CA LEU A 218 9.34 -13.51 -26.96
C LEU A 218 8.09 -14.37 -26.69
N GLY A 219 8.29 -15.68 -26.67
CA GLY A 219 7.22 -16.66 -26.40
C GLY A 219 6.73 -16.65 -24.95
N ALA A 220 5.61 -17.34 -24.70
CA ALA A 220 4.98 -17.42 -23.38
C ALA A 220 5.88 -18.03 -22.27
N GLU A 221 6.83 -18.88 -22.66
CA GLU A 221 7.84 -19.47 -21.75
C GLU A 221 8.96 -18.49 -21.39
N GLN A 222 9.13 -17.40 -22.13
CA GLN A 222 10.16 -16.38 -21.92
C GLN A 222 9.50 -15.01 -21.72
N PRO A 223 8.86 -14.78 -20.57
CA PRO A 223 8.10 -13.57 -20.33
C PRO A 223 9.03 -12.37 -20.28
N GLY A 224 9.04 -11.56 -21.33
CA GLY A 224 9.81 -10.31 -21.30
C GLY A 224 9.16 -9.19 -20.48
N ILE A 225 9.75 -8.00 -20.55
CA ILE A 225 9.46 -6.88 -19.63
C ILE A 225 8.51 -5.87 -20.27
N ASP A 226 7.47 -5.48 -19.53
CA ASP A 226 6.44 -4.57 -20.03
C ASP A 226 6.87 -3.11 -19.89
N SER A 227 6.50 -2.27 -20.87
CA SER A 227 6.81 -0.84 -20.85
C SER A 227 6.32 -0.13 -19.58
N GLY A 228 5.15 -0.56 -19.06
CA GLY A 228 4.55 0.01 -17.86
C GLY A 228 5.31 -0.30 -16.56
N GLU A 229 6.23 -1.26 -16.59
CA GLU A 229 7.05 -1.58 -15.41
C GLU A 229 8.09 -0.50 -15.15
N PHE A 230 8.58 0.18 -16.19
CA PHE A 230 9.52 1.30 -16.09
C PHE A 230 8.95 2.57 -15.44
N GLU A 231 7.67 2.55 -15.02
CA GLU A 231 7.12 3.58 -14.12
C GLU A 231 7.50 3.33 -12.65
N LYS A 232 7.98 2.14 -12.32
CA LYS A 232 8.42 1.74 -10.99
C LYS A 232 9.96 1.84 -10.88
N PRO A 233 10.49 2.10 -9.67
CA PRO A 233 11.93 2.11 -9.45
C PRO A 233 12.55 0.70 -9.48
N TYR A 234 11.77 -0.32 -9.11
CA TYR A 234 12.22 -1.71 -9.03
C TYR A 234 11.36 -2.65 -9.87
N LEU A 235 12.01 -3.62 -10.51
CA LEU A 235 11.36 -4.76 -11.13
C LEU A 235 11.31 -5.88 -10.09
N THR A 236 10.11 -6.21 -9.64
CA THR A 236 9.87 -7.27 -8.65
C THR A 236 8.96 -8.35 -9.23
N GLU A 237 8.89 -9.50 -8.55
CA GLU A 237 8.00 -10.61 -8.93
C GLU A 237 6.55 -10.15 -9.16
N ARG A 238 5.91 -10.68 -10.20
CA ARG A 238 4.55 -10.30 -10.59
C ARG A 238 3.55 -11.25 -9.93
N GLU A 239 2.68 -10.73 -9.07
CA GLU A 239 1.45 -11.46 -8.70
C GLU A 239 0.53 -11.54 -9.93
N GLY A 240 0.46 -12.71 -10.57
CA GLY A 240 -0.60 -13.08 -11.48
C GLY A 240 -0.76 -12.20 -12.74
N LYS A 241 0.07 -12.43 -13.77
CA LYS A 241 -0.36 -12.35 -15.19
C LYS A 241 0.73 -12.91 -16.11
N LYS A 242 0.50 -14.13 -16.62
CA LYS A 242 1.21 -14.67 -17.78
C LYS A 242 0.81 -13.85 -18.99
N THR A 243 1.64 -12.90 -19.41
CA THR A 243 1.48 -12.20 -20.69
C THR A 243 2.48 -12.81 -21.67
N GLY A 244 2.10 -13.94 -22.24
CA GLY A 244 2.71 -14.50 -23.44
C GLY A 244 1.71 -14.43 -24.57
N VAL A 245 2.15 -14.06 -25.77
CA VAL A 245 1.37 -14.31 -26.99
C VAL A 245 1.35 -15.83 -27.17
N GLN A 246 0.16 -16.42 -27.21
CA GLN A 246 -0.02 -17.88 -27.17
C GLN A 246 0.46 -18.63 -28.43
N ASP A 247 0.85 -17.94 -29.51
CA ASP A 247 1.22 -18.58 -30.78
C ASP A 247 2.47 -17.95 -31.41
N SER A 248 3.65 -18.13 -30.80
CA SER A 248 4.91 -17.81 -31.49
C SER A 248 5.83 -19.03 -31.48
N PHE A 249 5.94 -19.69 -32.65
CA PHE A 249 6.94 -20.71 -32.98
C PHE A 249 8.35 -20.09 -33.17
N GLY A 250 8.70 -19.10 -32.33
CA GLY A 250 9.99 -18.40 -32.39
C GLY A 250 11.10 -19.17 -31.70
N GLU A 251 12.33 -19.05 -32.21
CA GLU A 251 13.53 -19.50 -31.49
C GLU A 251 13.63 -18.83 -30.12
N LYS A 252 13.95 -19.62 -29.09
CA LYS A 252 14.16 -19.12 -27.72
C LYS A 252 15.21 -18.02 -27.70
N ALA A 253 14.95 -16.95 -26.96
CA ALA A 253 15.94 -15.93 -26.65
C ALA A 253 17.13 -16.57 -25.90
N PRO A 254 18.37 -16.13 -26.17
CA PRO A 254 19.56 -16.64 -25.52
C PRO A 254 19.53 -16.33 -24.01
N GLU A 255 20.19 -17.17 -23.20
CA GLU A 255 20.29 -16.98 -21.75
C GLU A 255 20.94 -15.64 -21.37
N ALA A 256 21.79 -15.09 -22.22
CA ALA A 256 22.38 -13.76 -22.03
C ALA A 256 21.32 -12.64 -21.93
N ASP A 257 20.15 -12.82 -22.54
CA ASP A 257 19.04 -11.86 -22.47
C ASP A 257 18.21 -12.02 -21.17
N GLN A 258 18.48 -13.04 -20.36
CA GLN A 258 17.81 -13.23 -19.08
C GLN A 258 18.28 -12.20 -18.06
N VAL A 259 17.34 -11.55 -17.39
CA VAL A 259 17.64 -10.62 -16.30
C VAL A 259 18.11 -11.33 -15.05
N GLN A 260 19.03 -10.68 -14.34
CA GLN A 260 19.61 -11.15 -13.10
C GLN A 260 19.34 -10.14 -11.98
N GLU A 261 19.40 -10.61 -10.74
CA GLU A 261 19.31 -9.78 -9.55
C GLU A 261 20.39 -8.68 -9.60
N GLY A 262 19.98 -7.43 -9.40
CA GLY A 262 20.89 -6.28 -9.48
C GLY A 262 21.13 -5.73 -10.89
N ASP A 263 20.55 -6.31 -11.94
CA ASP A 263 20.61 -5.68 -13.27
C ASP A 263 19.89 -4.32 -13.27
N ILE A 264 20.48 -3.32 -13.92
CA ILE A 264 19.82 -2.04 -14.17
C ILE A 264 19.35 -2.03 -15.62
N LEU A 265 18.04 -1.88 -15.82
CA LEU A 265 17.43 -1.87 -17.14
C LEU A 265 17.05 -0.45 -17.52
N LEU A 266 17.29 -0.09 -18.79
CA LEU A 266 17.01 1.24 -19.32
C LEU A 266 16.19 1.11 -20.61
N ARG A 267 15.07 1.82 -20.67
CA ARG A 267 14.22 1.93 -21.86
C ARG A 267 13.74 3.36 -22.02
N ASN A 268 14.04 3.98 -23.16
CA ASN A 268 13.62 5.35 -23.47
C ASN A 268 13.90 6.34 -22.33
N GLY A 269 15.09 6.29 -21.71
CA GLY A 269 15.49 7.16 -20.60
C GLY A 269 14.85 6.86 -19.24
N LYS A 270 13.96 5.87 -19.14
CA LYS A 270 13.43 5.35 -17.88
C LYS A 270 14.26 4.17 -17.40
N MET A 271 14.52 4.13 -16.10
CA MET A 271 15.36 3.13 -15.45
C MET A 271 14.57 2.32 -14.43
N ILE A 272 14.92 1.04 -14.33
CA ILE A 272 14.39 0.14 -13.32
C ILE A 272 15.51 -0.79 -12.83
N LEU A 273 15.58 -1.02 -11.52
CA LEU A 273 16.55 -1.94 -10.91
C LEU A 273 15.89 -3.28 -10.62
N VAL A 274 16.48 -4.39 -11.06
CA VAL A 274 15.93 -5.74 -10.85
C VAL A 274 16.18 -6.19 -9.41
N ARG A 275 15.11 -6.57 -8.72
CA ARG A 275 15.09 -7.01 -7.32
C ARG A 275 14.08 -8.12 -7.08
N ASP A 276 14.42 -9.08 -6.22
CA ASP A 276 13.52 -10.15 -5.76
C ASP A 276 12.86 -10.92 -6.91
N GLN A 277 13.57 -11.05 -8.03
CA GLN A 277 13.07 -11.68 -9.24
C GLN A 277 13.32 -13.19 -9.16
N LYS A 278 12.25 -13.97 -8.92
CA LYS A 278 12.32 -15.44 -8.81
C LYS A 278 12.04 -16.11 -10.14
N THR A 279 11.17 -15.53 -10.96
CA THR A 279 10.84 -16.05 -12.28
C THR A 279 11.78 -15.52 -13.37
N PRO A 280 12.28 -16.37 -14.28
CA PRO A 280 13.09 -15.94 -15.42
C PRO A 280 12.34 -14.94 -16.30
N ARG A 281 12.94 -13.78 -16.56
CA ARG A 281 12.43 -12.78 -17.50
C ARG A 281 13.51 -12.34 -18.46
N TYR A 282 13.09 -11.90 -19.64
CA TYR A 282 14.01 -11.63 -20.74
C TYR A 282 13.87 -10.19 -21.24
N ILE A 283 15.00 -9.55 -21.50
CA ILE A 283 15.01 -8.23 -22.12
C ILE A 283 14.74 -8.36 -23.62
N ASP A 284 13.95 -7.44 -24.18
CA ASP A 284 13.81 -7.30 -25.64
C ASP A 284 14.82 -6.27 -26.20
N ARG A 285 14.94 -6.19 -27.52
CA ARG A 285 15.84 -5.26 -28.25
C ARG A 285 15.70 -3.79 -27.86
N SER A 286 14.55 -3.37 -27.31
CA SER A 286 14.32 -1.99 -26.89
C SER A 286 14.85 -1.67 -25.49
N ILE A 287 15.29 -2.67 -24.74
CA ILE A 287 15.78 -2.56 -23.37
C ILE A 287 17.30 -2.71 -23.37
N LEU A 288 17.99 -1.76 -22.74
CA LEU A 288 19.41 -1.89 -22.42
C LEU A 288 19.56 -2.45 -21.01
N CYS A 289 20.50 -3.37 -20.83
CA CYS A 289 20.88 -3.93 -19.53
C CYS A 289 22.30 -3.47 -19.15
N ILE A 290 22.46 -3.11 -17.88
CA ILE A 290 23.72 -2.71 -17.26
C ILE A 290 23.96 -3.64 -16.09
N ARG A 291 25.07 -4.40 -16.14
CA ARG A 291 25.50 -5.32 -15.09
C ARG A 291 26.82 -4.85 -14.50
N THR A 292 26.82 -4.51 -13.22
CA THR A 292 28.03 -3.99 -12.55
C THR A 292 28.98 -5.14 -12.19
N ARG A 293 30.27 -4.82 -12.05
CA ARG A 293 31.26 -5.76 -11.50
C ARG A 293 31.05 -5.92 -10.01
N GLU A 294 30.97 -7.16 -9.58
CA GLU A 294 30.99 -7.52 -8.16
C GLU A 294 32.22 -6.92 -7.48
N ASN A 295 32.04 -6.49 -6.23
CA ASN A 295 33.10 -5.91 -5.39
C ASN A 295 33.78 -4.63 -5.93
N GLN A 296 33.26 -4.02 -7.01
CA GLN A 296 33.72 -2.73 -7.52
C GLN A 296 32.63 -1.66 -7.48
N LEU A 297 31.43 -2.00 -7.92
CA LEU A 297 30.32 -1.05 -7.97
C LEU A 297 29.00 -1.75 -7.65
N LEU A 298 28.34 -1.32 -6.57
CA LEU A 298 27.00 -1.78 -6.25
C LEU A 298 25.98 -1.24 -7.27
N PRO A 299 25.05 -2.08 -7.74
CA PRO A 299 23.96 -1.64 -8.61
C PRO A 299 23.16 -0.47 -8.05
N GLU A 300 22.89 -0.45 -6.74
CA GLU A 300 22.17 0.63 -6.07
C GLU A 300 22.87 1.98 -6.20
N VAL A 301 24.20 1.99 -6.09
CA VAL A 301 25.03 3.20 -6.19
C VAL A 301 25.02 3.72 -7.62
N LEU A 302 25.17 2.83 -8.61
CA LEU A 302 25.08 3.21 -10.02
C LEU A 302 23.67 3.71 -10.38
N TYR A 303 22.63 3.01 -9.91
CA TYR A 303 21.24 3.41 -10.14
C TYR A 303 20.95 4.80 -9.56
N ALA A 304 21.38 5.07 -8.33
CA ALA A 304 21.20 6.36 -7.69
C ALA A 304 21.97 7.48 -8.40
N TYR A 305 23.22 7.24 -8.81
CA TYR A 305 24.00 8.20 -9.59
C TYR A 305 23.34 8.55 -10.93
N LEU A 306 22.90 7.54 -11.68
CA LEU A 306 22.23 7.74 -12.96
C LEU A 306 20.85 8.41 -12.82
N SER A 307 20.23 8.28 -11.65
CA SER A 307 18.95 8.90 -11.31
C SER A 307 19.05 10.37 -10.92
N LEU A 308 20.26 10.90 -10.68
CA LEU A 308 20.46 12.33 -10.39
C LEU A 308 19.89 13.20 -11.53
N PRO A 309 19.17 14.30 -11.24
CA PRO A 309 18.43 15.06 -12.26
C PRO A 309 19.24 15.42 -13.52
N GLY A 310 20.46 15.94 -13.35
CA GLY A 310 21.33 16.33 -14.47
C GLY A 310 21.97 15.16 -15.22
N ILE A 311 22.04 13.96 -14.61
CA ILE A 311 22.51 12.74 -15.27
C ILE A 311 21.35 12.07 -16.00
N ARG A 312 20.19 11.95 -15.34
CA ARG A 312 18.95 11.41 -15.89
C ARG A 312 18.50 12.13 -17.15
N GLU A 313 18.63 13.46 -17.19
CA GLU A 313 18.32 14.24 -18.40
C GLU A 313 19.17 13.77 -19.60
N LYS A 314 20.45 13.44 -19.40
CA LYS A 314 21.36 12.97 -20.45
C LYS A 314 20.96 11.60 -21.00
N LEU A 315 20.29 10.76 -20.21
CA LEU A 315 19.82 9.44 -20.65
C LEU A 315 18.69 9.54 -21.69
N TYR A 316 17.87 10.60 -21.63
CA TYR A 316 16.74 10.80 -22.53
C TYR A 316 17.03 11.80 -23.66
N THR A 317 17.87 12.80 -23.39
CA THR A 317 18.12 13.91 -24.30
C THR A 317 19.46 13.82 -25.02
N HIS A 318 20.04 12.62 -25.09
CA HIS A 318 21.34 12.41 -25.72
C HIS A 318 21.33 12.92 -27.18
N ARG A 319 22.43 13.59 -27.56
CA ARG A 319 22.66 14.09 -28.92
C ARG A 319 23.88 13.39 -29.49
N LYS A 320 23.74 12.78 -30.66
CA LYS A 320 24.92 12.36 -31.44
C LYS A 320 25.60 13.62 -31.96
N ALA A 321 26.93 13.68 -31.95
CA ALA A 321 27.66 14.77 -32.58
C ALA A 321 27.20 14.93 -34.04
N GLY A 322 26.69 16.11 -34.40
CA GLY A 322 26.14 16.43 -35.72
C GLY A 322 24.64 16.15 -35.93
N ASP A 323 23.89 15.68 -34.92
CA ASP A 323 22.44 15.45 -35.00
C ASP A 323 21.68 16.44 -34.08
N THR A 324 20.66 17.10 -34.62
CA THR A 324 19.82 18.08 -33.90
C THR A 324 18.68 17.44 -33.12
N ARG A 325 18.35 16.17 -33.40
CA ARG A 325 17.24 15.46 -32.75
C ARG A 325 17.67 14.83 -31.43
N LYS A 326 16.89 15.07 -30.37
CA LYS A 326 17.03 14.39 -29.08
C LYS A 326 16.63 12.93 -29.22
N ARG A 327 17.42 12.02 -28.65
CA ARG A 327 17.10 10.58 -28.62
C ARG A 327 17.53 9.93 -27.30
N PRO A 328 16.94 8.79 -26.93
CA PRO A 328 17.45 7.96 -25.85
C PRO A 328 18.90 7.55 -26.07
N ILE A 329 19.67 7.46 -24.99
CA ILE A 329 21.07 7.05 -25.00
C ILE A 329 21.23 5.60 -25.50
N ARG A 330 22.29 5.33 -26.25
CA ARG A 330 22.64 3.98 -26.71
C ARG A 330 23.69 3.33 -25.80
N ALA A 331 23.77 2.01 -25.85
CA ALA A 331 24.73 1.20 -25.07
C ALA A 331 26.16 1.75 -25.07
N GLY A 332 26.74 2.02 -26.25
CA GLY A 332 28.11 2.53 -26.37
C GLY A 332 28.29 3.97 -25.88
N GLU A 333 27.22 4.77 -25.80
CA GLU A 333 27.24 6.13 -25.23
C GLU A 333 27.14 6.07 -23.71
N LEU A 334 26.26 5.20 -23.19
CA LEU A 334 26.08 4.95 -21.76
C LEU A 334 27.38 4.46 -21.11
N GLY A 335 28.08 3.52 -21.76
CA GLY A 335 29.38 3.03 -21.28
C GLY A 335 30.48 4.11 -21.21
N LYS A 336 30.36 5.19 -22.02
CA LYS A 336 31.32 6.32 -22.02
C LYS A 336 30.98 7.41 -21.01
N MET A 337 29.83 7.32 -20.34
CA MET A 337 29.46 8.30 -19.33
C MET A 337 30.49 8.30 -18.20
N LYS A 338 30.69 9.49 -17.63
CA LYS A 338 31.65 9.69 -16.55
C LYS A 338 31.03 9.33 -15.21
N LEU A 339 31.72 8.50 -14.44
CA LEU A 339 31.35 8.04 -13.11
C LEU A 339 32.53 8.31 -12.15
N PRO A 340 32.31 9.00 -11.03
CA PRO A 340 33.29 9.08 -9.96
C PRO A 340 33.62 7.71 -9.39
N TYR A 341 34.85 7.54 -8.90
CA TYR A 341 35.16 6.38 -8.07
C TYR A 341 34.52 6.52 -6.68
N PHE A 342 33.74 5.53 -6.28
CA PHE A 342 33.15 5.42 -4.94
C PHE A 342 33.86 4.29 -4.18
N THR A 343 34.41 4.57 -3.00
CA THR A 343 35.08 3.56 -2.17
C THR A 343 34.12 2.45 -1.75
N TRP A 344 34.57 1.21 -1.73
CA TRP A 344 33.71 0.05 -1.41
C TRP A 344 33.04 0.17 -0.03
N GLU A 345 33.74 0.71 0.97
CA GLU A 345 33.24 0.93 2.33
C GLU A 345 32.02 1.86 2.33
N LYS A 346 32.13 3.03 1.69
CA LYS A 346 30.99 3.98 1.54
C LYS A 346 29.85 3.39 0.72
N GLN A 347 30.14 2.59 -0.30
CA GLN A 347 29.11 1.90 -1.06
C GLN A 347 28.32 0.93 -0.17
N LYS A 348 29.00 0.16 0.69
CA LYS A 348 28.36 -0.74 1.67
C LYS A 348 27.59 0.00 2.75
N GLU A 349 28.11 1.13 3.22
CA GLU A 349 27.38 2.00 4.14
C GLU A 349 26.08 2.50 3.50
N TYR A 350 26.15 2.99 2.26
CA TYR A 350 24.97 3.41 1.50
C TYR A 350 23.98 2.26 1.31
N GLU A 351 24.45 1.05 0.98
CA GLU A 351 23.62 -0.14 0.83
C GLU A 351 22.79 -0.44 2.09
N THR A 352 23.41 -0.36 3.27
CA THR A 352 22.73 -0.59 4.56
C THR A 352 21.63 0.43 4.80
N PHE A 353 21.91 1.73 4.61
CA PHE A 353 20.88 2.76 4.77
C PHE A 353 19.76 2.63 3.73
N HIS A 354 20.13 2.36 2.47
CA HIS A 354 19.20 2.19 1.38
C HIS A 354 18.29 0.97 1.58
N LYS A 355 18.79 -0.14 2.15
CA LYS A 355 17.96 -1.29 2.56
C LYS A 355 16.91 -0.92 3.60
N LYS A 356 17.26 -0.15 4.63
CA LYS A 356 16.31 0.34 5.64
C LYS A 356 15.24 1.25 5.02
N ILE A 357 15.65 2.19 4.17
CA ILE A 357 14.73 3.06 3.42
C ILE A 357 13.74 2.23 2.60
N ARG A 358 14.23 1.18 1.92
CA ARG A 358 13.38 0.26 1.15
C ARG A 358 12.40 -0.51 2.01
N GLN A 359 12.82 -1.04 3.16
CA GLN A 359 11.93 -1.73 4.09
C GLN A 359 10.78 -0.81 4.55
N ILE A 360 11.09 0.44 4.87
CA ILE A 360 10.08 1.46 5.23
C ILE A 360 9.15 1.72 4.04
N GLN A 361 9.69 1.90 2.83
CA GLN A 361 8.86 2.12 1.63
C GLN A 361 7.95 0.92 1.34
N HIS A 362 8.43 -0.31 1.49
CA HIS A 362 7.64 -1.51 1.29
C HIS A 362 6.51 -1.62 2.32
N SER A 363 6.81 -1.40 3.61
CA SER A 363 5.81 -1.36 4.67
C SER A 363 4.73 -0.31 4.39
N LEU A 364 5.13 0.91 4.02
CA LEU A 364 4.20 1.97 3.62
C LEU A 364 3.33 1.57 2.42
N ASP A 365 3.91 0.93 1.40
CA ASP A 365 3.17 0.47 0.22
C ASP A 365 2.11 -0.58 0.58
N GLN A 366 2.43 -1.51 1.48
CA GLN A 366 1.46 -2.49 1.98
C GLN A 366 0.36 -1.84 2.83
N GLU A 367 0.71 -0.90 3.70
CA GLU A 367 -0.29 -0.16 4.49
C GLU A 367 -1.21 0.68 3.63
N ILE A 368 -0.67 1.36 2.60
CA ILE A 368 -1.46 2.14 1.63
C ILE A 368 -2.39 1.19 0.86
N LEU A 369 -1.88 0.05 0.39
CA LEU A 369 -2.69 -0.95 -0.29
C LEU A 369 -3.80 -1.50 0.60
N CYS A 370 -3.50 -1.82 1.86
CA CYS A 370 -4.46 -2.28 2.85
C CYS A 370 -5.52 -1.21 3.12
N ALA A 371 -5.11 0.05 3.32
CA ALA A 371 -6.03 1.17 3.50
C ALA A 371 -6.99 1.32 2.31
N TRP A 372 -6.50 1.20 1.07
CA TRP A 372 -7.32 1.26 -0.13
C TRP A 372 -8.25 0.04 -0.30
N LYS A 373 -7.79 -1.18 0.05
CA LYS A 373 -8.62 -2.39 0.06
C LYS A 373 -9.73 -2.28 1.10
N THR A 374 -9.39 -1.85 2.32
CA THR A 374 -10.34 -1.61 3.42
C THR A 374 -11.32 -0.51 3.06
N PHE A 375 -10.86 0.60 2.48
CA PHE A 375 -11.73 1.64 1.94
C PHE A 375 -12.73 1.07 0.92
N SER A 376 -12.26 0.23 -0.01
CA SER A 376 -13.11 -0.39 -1.03
C SER A 376 -14.11 -1.38 -0.43
N GLY A 377 -13.68 -2.20 0.53
CA GLY A 377 -14.52 -3.17 1.23
C GLY A 377 -15.57 -2.49 2.12
N ILE A 378 -15.17 -1.49 2.90
CA ILE A 378 -16.06 -0.67 3.70
C ILE A 378 -17.01 0.11 2.81
N SER A 379 -16.54 0.67 1.68
CA SER A 379 -17.43 1.30 0.70
C SER A 379 -18.46 0.29 0.18
N ARG A 380 -18.08 -0.96 -0.08
CA ARG A 380 -19.05 -2.00 -0.45
C ARG A 380 -20.07 -2.27 0.66
N MET A 381 -19.60 -2.49 1.89
CA MET A 381 -20.48 -2.77 3.03
C MET A 381 -21.42 -1.62 3.37
N LEU A 382 -20.89 -0.39 3.34
CA LEU A 382 -21.63 0.80 3.67
C LEU A 382 -22.59 1.20 2.56
N MET A 383 -22.31 0.91 1.29
CA MET A 383 -23.09 1.44 0.15
C MET A 383 -24.03 0.42 -0.48
N ASN A 384 -23.91 -0.88 -0.18
CA ASN A 384 -24.86 -1.90 -0.63
C ASN A 384 -26.03 -2.10 0.35
N GLY A 385 -26.06 -1.39 1.49
CA GLY A 385 -26.85 -1.81 2.63
C GLY A 385 -26.29 -3.11 3.23
N TYR A 386 -26.57 -3.39 4.51
CA TYR A 386 -26.35 -4.73 5.03
C TYR A 386 -27.38 -5.65 4.38
N GLU A 387 -27.04 -6.27 3.25
CA GLU A 387 -27.65 -7.55 2.92
C GLU A 387 -27.06 -8.54 3.92
N GLU A 388 -27.90 -9.10 4.81
CA GLU A 388 -27.59 -10.39 5.41
C GLU A 388 -27.25 -11.31 4.24
N ALA A 389 -26.00 -11.75 4.17
CA ALA A 389 -25.60 -12.74 3.18
C ALA A 389 -26.46 -13.99 3.46
N GLU A 390 -27.45 -14.25 2.61
CA GLU A 390 -28.09 -15.57 2.61
C GLU A 390 -26.98 -16.60 2.37
N PRO A 391 -26.86 -17.63 3.22
CA PRO A 391 -25.94 -18.71 2.95
C PRO A 391 -26.36 -19.36 1.64
N LEU A 392 -25.44 -19.41 0.67
CA LEU A 392 -25.61 -20.20 -0.54
C LEU A 392 -25.75 -21.68 -0.14
N GLU A 393 -26.99 -22.14 0.00
CA GLU A 393 -27.31 -23.57 -0.02
C GLU A 393 -27.13 -24.06 -1.46
N GLU A 394 -25.93 -24.52 -1.80
CA GLU A 394 -25.73 -25.36 -2.97
C GLU A 394 -26.46 -26.70 -2.74
N LYS A 395 -27.56 -26.90 -3.46
CA LYS A 395 -28.23 -28.20 -3.62
C LYS A 395 -27.24 -29.20 -4.19
N ILE A 396 -26.72 -30.08 -3.35
CA ILE A 396 -26.02 -31.30 -3.77
C ILE A 396 -27.09 -32.36 -4.06
N GLU A 397 -27.37 -32.59 -5.34
CA GLU A 397 -28.03 -33.82 -5.77
C GLU A 397 -27.03 -34.98 -5.62
N ALA A 398 -27.42 -35.95 -4.79
CA ALA A 398 -26.65 -37.15 -4.53
C ALA A 398 -26.57 -38.05 -5.77
N SER A 399 -25.36 -38.30 -6.27
CA SER A 399 -25.02 -39.59 -6.88
C SER A 399 -23.52 -39.86 -6.85
N ASP A 400 -23.22 -41.06 -6.37
CA ASP A 400 -22.03 -41.88 -6.54
C ASP A 400 -20.71 -41.47 -5.86
N GLU A 401 -20.59 -41.96 -4.62
CA GLU A 401 -19.33 -42.27 -3.96
C GLU A 401 -18.47 -43.25 -4.80
N LYS A 402 -17.34 -42.78 -5.34
CA LYS A 402 -16.12 -43.61 -5.45
C LYS A 402 -14.87 -42.78 -5.15
N LYS A 403 -14.30 -43.09 -3.98
CA LYS A 403 -12.97 -42.75 -3.44
C LYS A 403 -11.93 -42.32 -4.48
N THR A 404 -11.39 -41.11 -4.30
CA THR A 404 -10.00 -40.79 -4.65
C THR A 404 -9.48 -39.74 -3.66
N GLN A 405 -8.45 -40.10 -2.89
CA GLN A 405 -7.72 -39.18 -2.02
C GLN A 405 -6.96 -38.14 -2.86
N VAL A 406 -7.13 -36.85 -2.57
CA VAL A 406 -6.18 -35.78 -2.92
C VAL A 406 -6.11 -34.77 -1.77
N ASN A 407 -4.87 -34.47 -1.40
CA ASN A 407 -4.40 -33.68 -0.25
C ASN A 407 -4.79 -32.20 -0.30
N ILE A 408 -5.00 -31.63 0.89
CA ILE A 408 -5.09 -30.19 1.15
C ILE A 408 -3.78 -29.75 1.83
N THR A 409 -3.06 -28.83 1.20
CA THR A 409 -2.02 -27.92 1.75
C THR A 409 -2.17 -26.61 0.97
N GLU A 410 -1.95 -25.38 1.44
CA GLU A 410 -1.53 -24.73 2.69
C GLU A 410 -1.76 -23.22 2.41
N ASP A 411 -2.54 -22.48 3.20
CA ASP A 411 -2.50 -21.00 3.22
C ASP A 411 -3.03 -20.40 4.54
N ALA A 412 -2.66 -21.02 5.68
CA ALA A 412 -3.14 -20.65 7.02
C ALA A 412 -2.12 -19.88 7.89
N GLY A 413 -0.97 -19.46 7.33
CA GLY A 413 0.20 -19.06 8.14
C GLY A 413 0.32 -17.61 8.62
N LYS A 414 -0.68 -16.71 8.44
CA LYS A 414 -0.51 -15.29 8.82
C LYS A 414 -1.48 -14.72 9.86
N ASN A 415 -2.65 -15.33 10.07
CA ASN A 415 -3.57 -14.86 11.11
C ASN A 415 -3.33 -15.50 12.48
N GLY A 416 -2.66 -16.66 12.55
CA GLY A 416 -2.34 -17.31 13.82
C GLY A 416 -1.29 -16.56 14.64
N GLN A 417 -0.21 -16.09 14.00
CA GLN A 417 0.94 -15.47 14.68
C GLN A 417 0.56 -14.19 15.47
N GLU A 418 -0.20 -13.27 14.85
CA GLU A 418 -0.63 -12.02 15.50
C GLU A 418 -1.61 -12.26 16.66
N GLN A 419 -2.47 -13.28 16.56
CA GLN A 419 -3.41 -13.64 17.61
C GLN A 419 -2.69 -14.24 18.82
N ILE A 420 -1.65 -15.04 18.56
CA ILE A 420 -0.77 -15.65 19.56
C ILE A 420 0.06 -14.59 20.28
N GLU A 421 0.63 -13.64 19.54
CA GLU A 421 1.37 -12.51 20.12
C GLU A 421 0.48 -11.63 20.99
N THR A 422 -0.75 -11.35 20.54
CA THR A 422 -1.73 -10.55 21.27
C THR A 422 -2.15 -11.22 22.59
N ALA A 423 -2.37 -12.52 22.59
CA ALA A 423 -2.78 -13.27 23.78
C ALA A 423 -1.64 -13.40 24.82
N HIS A 424 -0.39 -13.58 24.39
CA HIS A 424 0.77 -13.57 25.30
C HIS A 424 0.96 -12.18 25.96
N LEU A 425 0.73 -11.11 25.21
CA LEU A 425 0.86 -9.73 25.69
C LEU A 425 -0.23 -9.37 26.70
N ILE A 426 -1.46 -9.89 26.50
CA ILE A 426 -2.58 -9.76 27.44
C ILE A 426 -2.30 -10.53 28.75
N LEU A 427 -1.80 -11.76 28.67
CA LEU A 427 -1.44 -12.57 29.84
C LEU A 427 -0.28 -11.96 30.64
N ALA A 428 0.72 -11.38 29.96
CA ALA A 428 1.84 -10.69 30.60
C ALA A 428 1.41 -9.43 31.37
N VAL A 429 0.51 -8.63 30.79
CA VAL A 429 -0.02 -7.42 31.46
C VAL A 429 -0.89 -7.78 32.66
N LEU A 430 -1.69 -8.84 32.55
CA LEU A 430 -2.52 -9.32 33.66
C LEU A 430 -1.70 -9.96 34.78
N ALA A 431 -0.58 -10.62 34.48
CA ALA A 431 0.33 -11.16 35.49
C ALA A 431 1.13 -10.07 36.23
N GLY A 432 1.48 -8.98 35.53
CA GLY A 432 2.31 -7.88 36.07
C GLY A 432 1.57 -6.82 36.88
N TRP A 433 0.26 -6.67 36.71
CA TRP A 433 -0.50 -5.57 37.34
C TRP A 433 -1.26 -6.02 38.60
N CYS A 434 -1.06 -5.28 39.70
CA CYS A 434 -1.80 -5.41 40.96
C CYS A 434 -2.04 -4.01 41.53
N PRO A 435 -3.29 -3.62 41.85
CA PRO A 435 -3.53 -2.45 42.67
C PRO A 435 -2.86 -2.62 44.05
N ARG A 436 -2.18 -1.57 44.54
CA ARG A 436 -1.42 -1.61 45.80
C ARG A 436 -2.21 -2.11 47.03
N ASN A 437 -3.53 -1.91 47.04
CA ASN A 437 -4.38 -2.21 48.19
C ASN A 437 -5.09 -3.58 48.14
N GLU A 438 -4.93 -4.36 47.05
CA GLU A 438 -5.66 -5.62 46.85
C GLU A 438 -4.80 -6.89 46.96
N ARG A 439 -3.57 -6.77 47.50
CA ARG A 439 -2.65 -7.91 47.71
C ARG A 439 -3.21 -9.08 48.53
N ALA A 440 -4.39 -8.93 49.14
CA ALA A 440 -5.06 -9.98 49.93
C ALA A 440 -6.49 -10.32 49.46
N GLY A 441 -6.94 -9.81 48.30
CA GLY A 441 -8.32 -9.96 47.81
C GLY A 441 -8.56 -11.11 46.81
N GLU A 442 -9.83 -11.31 46.45
CA GLU A 442 -10.29 -12.34 45.48
C GLU A 442 -9.64 -12.17 44.10
N TYR A 443 -9.36 -10.92 43.70
CA TYR A 443 -8.60 -10.59 42.49
C TYR A 443 -7.17 -11.16 42.52
N TYR A 444 -6.45 -10.99 43.63
CA TYR A 444 -5.09 -11.52 43.80
C TYR A 444 -5.07 -13.05 43.70
N GLN A 445 -6.06 -13.72 44.31
CA GLN A 445 -6.19 -15.19 44.24
C GLN A 445 -6.50 -15.70 42.83
N ARG A 446 -7.44 -15.07 42.11
CA ARG A 446 -7.74 -15.44 40.71
C ARG A 446 -6.54 -15.21 39.79
N ARG A 447 -5.81 -14.13 39.97
CA ARG A 447 -4.60 -13.84 39.20
C ARG A 447 -3.48 -14.85 39.49
N GLN A 448 -3.27 -15.22 40.75
CA GLN A 448 -2.31 -16.25 41.14
C GLN A 448 -2.66 -17.61 40.51
N GLU A 449 -3.95 -17.97 40.48
CA GLU A 449 -4.39 -19.21 39.84
C GLU A 449 -4.14 -19.20 38.32
N ILE A 450 -4.41 -18.09 37.63
CA ILE A 450 -4.10 -17.93 36.20
C ILE A 450 -2.59 -18.03 35.96
N PHE A 451 -1.78 -17.37 36.79
CA PHE A 451 -0.32 -17.40 36.68
C PHE A 451 0.25 -18.80 36.94
N ARG A 452 -0.24 -19.49 37.97
CA ARG A 452 0.17 -20.87 38.29
C ARG A 452 -0.19 -21.84 37.17
N ARG A 453 -1.35 -21.67 36.52
CA ARG A 453 -1.73 -22.47 35.34
C ARG A 453 -0.88 -22.15 34.11
N ALA A 454 -0.43 -20.90 33.98
CA ALA A 454 0.46 -20.46 32.91
C ALA A 454 1.94 -20.82 33.13
N GLN A 455 2.34 -21.04 34.38
CA GLN A 455 3.71 -21.33 34.80
C GLN A 455 4.44 -22.42 33.99
N PRO A 456 3.81 -23.56 33.62
CA PRO A 456 4.48 -24.59 32.83
C PRO A 456 4.81 -24.16 31.39
N TYR A 457 4.11 -23.14 30.88
CA TYR A 457 4.27 -22.62 29.52
C TYR A 457 5.30 -21.47 29.44
N PHE A 458 5.79 -21.01 30.59
CA PHE A 458 6.97 -20.14 30.69
C PHE A 458 8.19 -21.01 30.99
N GLN A 459 9.15 -21.13 30.06
CA GLN A 459 10.38 -21.87 30.36
C GLN A 459 11.29 -21.11 31.35
N PRO A 460 12.20 -21.81 32.06
CA PRO A 460 13.06 -21.26 33.14
C PRO A 460 14.12 -20.24 32.70
N ALA A 461 14.09 -19.78 31.44
CA ALA A 461 15.07 -18.87 30.86
C ALA A 461 14.87 -17.40 31.29
N ALA A 462 13.97 -17.12 32.23
CA ALA A 462 14.13 -15.95 33.10
C ALA A 462 15.35 -16.16 34.02
N LEU A 463 16.53 -16.05 33.39
CA LEU A 463 17.87 -15.85 33.93
C LEU A 463 18.29 -16.79 35.07
N SER A 464 19.04 -17.85 34.74
CA SER A 464 20.02 -18.37 35.69
C SER A 464 21.17 -17.36 35.77
N PHE A 465 21.37 -16.71 36.92
CA PHE A 465 22.62 -15.97 37.16
C PHE A 465 23.48 -16.75 38.14
N VAL A 466 24.77 -16.84 37.83
CA VAL A 466 25.77 -17.37 38.75
C VAL A 466 26.11 -16.25 39.74
N THR A 467 25.76 -16.43 41.01
CA THR A 467 26.23 -15.52 42.05
C THR A 467 27.75 -15.62 42.19
N ARG A 468 28.43 -14.61 42.78
CA ARG A 468 29.90 -14.57 42.96
C ARG A 468 30.53 -15.82 43.64
N LYS A 469 29.72 -16.75 44.17
CA LYS A 469 30.14 -18.02 44.80
C LYS A 469 29.78 -19.29 44.01
N GLY A 470 29.24 -19.19 42.79
CA GLY A 470 29.15 -20.33 41.87
C GLY A 470 27.93 -21.26 42.04
N GLN A 471 26.94 -20.93 42.86
CA GLN A 471 25.68 -21.69 42.93
C GLN A 471 24.63 -21.07 41.99
N GLN A 472 23.96 -21.93 41.21
CA GLN A 472 22.78 -21.61 40.41
C GLN A 472 21.54 -21.63 41.29
N ASP A 473 20.82 -20.51 41.33
CA ASP A 473 19.48 -20.41 41.92
C ASP A 473 18.47 -20.00 40.84
N TYR A 474 17.22 -20.45 40.99
CA TYR A 474 16.11 -20.11 40.11
C TYR A 474 15.27 -19.00 40.74
N LEU A 475 14.91 -17.98 39.96
CA LEU A 475 14.00 -16.90 40.37
C LEU A 475 12.64 -17.51 40.76
N LEU A 476 12.34 -17.59 42.06
CA LEU A 476 11.02 -18.00 42.53
C LEU A 476 10.00 -16.88 42.33
N GLU A 477 8.74 -17.27 42.10
CA GLU A 477 7.51 -16.48 41.87
C GLU A 477 7.41 -15.17 42.67
N ARG A 478 7.96 -15.14 43.90
CA ARG A 478 7.94 -13.97 44.79
C ARG A 478 8.79 -12.81 44.27
N ASP A 479 9.91 -13.07 43.58
CA ASP A 479 10.86 -12.04 43.17
C ASP A 479 10.49 -11.40 41.82
N PHE A 480 9.89 -12.17 40.91
CA PHE A 480 9.30 -11.64 39.67
C PHE A 480 8.12 -10.70 39.97
N LEU A 481 7.24 -11.12 40.89
CA LEU A 481 6.05 -10.35 41.26
C LEU A 481 6.35 -9.15 42.17
N ALA A 482 7.36 -9.23 43.04
CA ALA A 482 7.71 -8.12 43.94
C ALA A 482 8.44 -6.98 43.20
N TYR A 483 9.38 -7.30 42.30
CA TYR A 483 10.21 -6.27 41.66
C TYR A 483 9.44 -5.45 40.61
N HIS A 484 8.51 -6.07 39.88
CA HIS A 484 7.81 -5.42 38.76
C HIS A 484 6.45 -4.82 39.15
N SER A 485 5.67 -5.48 40.03
CA SER A 485 4.35 -4.94 40.39
C SER A 485 4.43 -3.62 41.14
N GLU A 486 5.46 -3.41 41.96
CA GLU A 486 5.57 -2.22 42.80
C GLU A 486 6.10 -1.01 42.04
N LYS A 487 6.89 -1.22 40.99
CA LYS A 487 7.43 -0.17 40.12
C LYS A 487 6.46 0.21 39.00
N LEU A 488 5.84 -0.79 38.37
CA LEU A 488 4.87 -0.57 37.29
C LEU A 488 3.54 0.00 37.79
N SER A 489 3.06 -0.40 38.98
CA SER A 489 1.85 0.19 39.58
C SER A 489 2.04 1.62 40.07
N GLN A 490 3.29 2.10 40.20
CA GLN A 490 3.59 3.50 40.52
C GLN A 490 3.68 4.38 39.27
N GLU A 491 4.08 3.80 38.14
CA GLU A 491 4.23 4.55 36.89
C GLU A 491 2.96 4.59 36.04
N TRP A 492 2.05 3.62 36.19
CA TRP A 492 0.91 3.46 35.28
C TRP A 492 -0.40 3.24 36.04
N ASP A 493 -1.34 4.15 35.84
CA ASP A 493 -2.62 4.21 36.58
C ASP A 493 -3.63 3.13 36.14
N SER A 494 -3.45 2.52 34.95
CA SER A 494 -4.33 1.44 34.48
C SER A 494 -3.61 0.37 33.64
N PRO A 495 -4.13 -0.88 33.61
CA PRO A 495 -3.56 -1.97 32.80
C PRO A 495 -3.52 -1.64 31.30
N LEU A 496 -4.46 -0.81 30.83
CA LEU A 496 -4.59 -0.47 29.42
C LEU A 496 -3.48 0.49 28.95
N GLU A 497 -3.00 1.39 29.82
CA GLU A 497 -1.87 2.27 29.48
C GLU A 497 -0.56 1.50 29.44
N LEU A 498 -0.38 0.55 30.36
CA LEU A 498 0.75 -0.37 30.33
C LEU A 498 0.71 -1.24 29.06
N LEU A 499 -0.44 -1.85 28.74
CA LEU A 499 -0.64 -2.64 27.52
C LEU A 499 -0.37 -1.81 26.26
N ARG A 500 -0.89 -0.57 26.18
CA ARG A 500 -0.65 0.33 25.05
C ARG A 500 0.82 0.68 24.91
N LYS A 501 1.56 0.88 26.00
CA LYS A 501 2.99 1.19 25.94
C LYS A 501 3.80 -0.04 25.55
N ILE A 502 3.49 -1.22 26.05
CA ILE A 502 4.16 -2.48 25.66
C ILE A 502 3.90 -2.78 24.19
N LEU A 503 2.65 -2.63 23.72
CA LEU A 503 2.29 -2.73 22.30
C LEU A 503 3.06 -1.70 21.47
N LYS A 504 3.15 -0.46 21.95
CA LYS A 504 3.89 0.60 21.27
C LYS A 504 5.41 0.41 21.32
N GLN A 505 5.94 -0.28 22.33
CA GLN A 505 7.36 -0.64 22.43
C GLN A 505 7.68 -1.85 21.54
N ALA A 506 6.77 -2.82 21.44
CA ALA A 506 6.82 -3.91 20.47
C ALA A 506 6.77 -3.38 19.02
N GLU A 507 5.91 -2.38 18.77
CA GLU A 507 5.85 -1.66 17.49
C GLU A 507 7.10 -0.80 17.19
N MET A 508 7.92 -0.50 18.19
CA MET A 508 9.11 0.36 18.08
C MET A 508 10.44 -0.40 18.18
N GLU A 509 10.45 -1.73 18.28
CA GLU A 509 11.63 -2.60 18.42
C GLU A 509 12.63 -2.20 19.55
N GLU A 510 12.21 -1.39 20.54
CA GLU A 510 13.03 -1.17 21.73
C GLU A 510 12.91 -2.39 22.65
N ILE A 511 13.84 -3.34 22.47
CA ILE A 511 13.94 -4.56 23.28
C ILE A 511 14.18 -4.15 24.74
N THR A 512 13.16 -4.31 25.57
CA THR A 512 13.27 -4.28 27.04
C THR A 512 13.22 -5.69 27.59
N ASP A 513 13.71 -5.90 28.81
CA ASP A 513 13.87 -7.22 29.46
C ASP A 513 12.61 -8.10 29.45
N ALA A 514 11.41 -7.50 29.32
CA ALA A 514 10.17 -8.23 29.10
C ALA A 514 10.21 -9.07 27.82
N HIS A 515 10.66 -8.51 26.69
CA HIS A 515 10.83 -9.24 25.43
C HIS A 515 11.84 -10.39 25.53
N LEU A 516 12.88 -10.26 26.37
CA LEU A 516 13.90 -11.30 26.55
C LEU A 516 13.40 -12.51 27.33
N ALA A 517 12.37 -12.37 28.18
CA ALA A 517 11.76 -13.51 28.88
C ALA A 517 10.91 -14.41 27.96
N PHE A 518 10.55 -13.92 26.77
CA PHE A 518 9.62 -14.60 25.84
C PHE A 518 10.30 -15.25 24.63
N HIS A 519 11.60 -15.09 24.46
CA HIS A 519 12.37 -15.73 23.40
C HIS A 519 13.22 -16.87 23.97
N GLY A 520 12.63 -18.07 24.07
CA GLY A 520 13.37 -19.31 24.31
C GLY A 520 14.00 -19.88 23.02
N GLU A 521 15.11 -20.62 23.16
CA GLU A 521 15.91 -21.16 22.04
C GLU A 521 15.18 -22.19 21.14
N THR A 522 13.97 -22.64 21.48
CA THR A 522 13.17 -23.55 20.64
C THR A 522 11.87 -22.96 20.08
N GLY A 523 11.61 -21.66 20.25
CA GLY A 523 10.47 -20.97 19.65
C GLY A 523 9.17 -20.92 20.47
N ILE A 524 8.19 -20.17 19.93
CA ILE A 524 6.87 -19.80 20.50
C ILE A 524 5.91 -21.00 20.52
N CYS A 525 4.97 -21.04 21.47
CA CYS A 525 3.83 -21.98 21.50
C CYS A 525 3.26 -22.19 20.09
N THR A 526 3.20 -23.46 19.67
CA THR A 526 2.76 -23.81 18.32
C THR A 526 1.23 -23.84 18.25
N GLU A 527 0.63 -23.78 17.05
CA GLU A 527 -0.83 -23.82 16.88
C GLU A 527 -1.49 -25.03 17.57
N SER A 528 -0.79 -26.16 17.71
CA SER A 528 -1.29 -27.34 18.43
C SER A 528 -1.45 -27.13 19.94
N ASP A 529 -0.71 -26.19 20.53
CA ASP A 529 -0.82 -25.86 21.96
C ASP A 529 -2.07 -25.00 22.25
N TRP A 530 -2.58 -24.29 21.23
CA TRP A 530 -3.75 -23.42 21.32
C TRP A 530 -5.08 -24.17 21.26
N GLU A 531 -5.11 -25.37 20.68
CA GLU A 531 -6.30 -26.21 20.67
C GLU A 531 -6.51 -26.94 22.01
N MET A 532 -5.56 -26.86 22.93
CA MET A 532 -5.74 -27.39 24.28
C MET A 532 -6.79 -26.57 25.04
N GLU A 533 -7.86 -27.25 25.47
CA GLU A 533 -9.00 -26.66 26.18
C GLU A 533 -8.58 -25.77 27.36
N VAL A 534 -7.47 -26.11 28.01
CA VAL A 534 -6.89 -25.36 29.12
C VAL A 534 -6.39 -23.97 28.69
N VAL A 535 -5.71 -23.84 27.56
CA VAL A 535 -5.16 -22.57 27.05
C VAL A 535 -6.28 -21.63 26.59
N LEU A 536 -7.28 -22.17 25.89
CA LEU A 536 -8.48 -21.44 25.49
C LEU A 536 -9.29 -20.96 26.70
N THR A 537 -9.40 -21.77 27.73
CA THR A 537 -10.10 -21.40 28.97
C THR A 537 -9.36 -20.27 29.69
N MET A 538 -8.03 -20.35 29.77
CA MET A 538 -7.20 -19.31 30.39
C MET A 538 -7.29 -17.97 29.65
N ALA A 539 -7.26 -17.96 28.33
CA ALA A 539 -7.41 -16.74 27.53
C ALA A 539 -8.79 -16.09 27.74
N LYS A 540 -9.86 -16.91 27.78
CA LYS A 540 -11.23 -16.43 28.04
C LYS A 540 -11.40 -15.85 29.44
N ASP A 541 -10.81 -16.47 30.46
CA ASP A 541 -10.90 -15.99 31.85
C ASP A 541 -10.08 -14.72 32.06
N ALA A 542 -8.90 -14.63 31.44
CA ALA A 542 -8.07 -13.42 31.40
C ALA A 542 -8.81 -12.23 30.76
N TRP A 543 -9.52 -12.48 29.65
CA TRP A 543 -10.32 -11.47 28.97
C TRP A 543 -11.53 -11.00 29.78
N LYS A 544 -12.24 -11.92 30.44
CA LYS A 544 -13.36 -11.57 31.35
C LYS A 544 -12.91 -10.65 32.49
N LEU A 545 -11.77 -10.95 33.11
CA LEU A 545 -11.15 -10.11 34.13
C LEU A 545 -10.81 -8.70 33.60
N LEU A 546 -10.30 -8.59 32.38
CA LEU A 546 -10.05 -7.29 31.73
C LEU A 546 -11.35 -6.51 31.48
N ALA A 547 -12.40 -7.18 31.01
CA ALA A 547 -13.67 -6.56 30.67
C ALA A 547 -14.46 -6.08 31.91
N GLU A 548 -14.41 -6.84 33.02
CA GLU A 548 -15.07 -6.49 34.29
C GLU A 548 -14.48 -5.22 34.92
N PHE A 549 -13.16 -5.03 34.86
CA PHE A 549 -12.49 -3.92 35.54
C PHE A 549 -12.19 -2.69 34.67
N SER A 550 -12.27 -2.82 33.33
CA SER A 550 -12.11 -1.69 32.39
C SER A 550 -13.44 -1.06 31.94
N GLY A 551 -14.59 -1.62 32.34
CA GLY A 551 -15.93 -1.13 31.97
C GLY A 551 -16.36 -1.44 30.52
N TYR A 552 -15.63 -2.31 29.81
CA TYR A 552 -15.86 -2.61 28.39
C TYR A 552 -16.71 -3.87 28.16
N HIS A 553 -17.93 -3.90 28.69
CA HIS A 553 -18.89 -4.99 28.44
C HIS A 553 -19.39 -5.07 26.97
N ARG A 554 -18.98 -4.14 26.10
CA ARG A 554 -19.46 -4.02 24.70
C ARG A 554 -18.55 -4.67 23.64
N CYS A 555 -17.40 -5.22 24.04
CA CYS A 555 -16.44 -5.88 23.12
C CYS A 555 -16.66 -7.41 23.07
N ALA A 556 -17.90 -7.87 23.16
CA ALA A 556 -18.26 -9.28 23.19
C ALA A 556 -18.02 -10.03 21.86
N PHE A 557 -17.75 -9.33 20.76
CA PHE A 557 -17.49 -9.92 19.44
C PHE A 557 -16.09 -10.55 19.29
N LEU A 558 -15.24 -10.44 20.31
CA LEU A 558 -13.90 -11.04 20.37
C LEU A 558 -13.87 -12.37 21.17
N LEU A 559 -15.02 -12.81 21.69
CA LEU A 559 -15.24 -14.17 22.21
C LEU A 559 -15.63 -15.10 21.07
#